data_AF-A0A656GHT8-F1
#
_entry.id   AF-A0A656GHT8-F1
#
_cell.length_a   1.000
_cell.length_b   1.000
_cell.length_c   1.000
_cell.angle_alpha   90.00
_cell.angle_beta   90.00
_cell.angle_gamma   90.00
#
_symmetry.space_group_name_H-M   'P 1'
#
loop_
_entity.id
_entity.type
_entity.pdbx_description
1 polymer ?
#
loop_
_entity_poly.entity_id
_entity_poly.type
_entity_poly.pdbx_seq_one_letter_code
_entity_poly.pdbx_strand_id
1 'polypeptide(L)'
;MIKAVIFDMDGVLIEAKEWHYDALNKALSLFGYNISRHEHLTAYDGLPTSRKLDMLSVERDLPVALHAFINEMKQQYTMEIVYAQCKPTFVHQYALSSLKTMGYKLA
;
A
#
# COMPACT_ATOMS: atom_id res chain seq x y z
N MET A 1 -12.09 -13.69 -27.69
CA MET A 1 -11.14 -12.62 -28.08
C MET A 1 -11.07 -11.61 -26.93
N ILE A 2 -9.86 -11.24 -26.49
CA ILE A 2 -9.65 -10.30 -25.39
C ILE A 2 -9.93 -8.87 -25.88
N LYS A 3 -10.65 -8.06 -25.10
CA LYS A 3 -11.07 -6.70 -25.47
C LYS A 3 -10.28 -5.60 -24.76
N ALA A 4 -9.75 -5.90 -23.57
CA ALA A 4 -9.00 -4.97 -22.73
C ALA A 4 -8.10 -5.73 -21.75
N VAL A 5 -7.08 -5.05 -21.25
CA VAL A 5 -6.22 -5.50 -20.14
C VAL A 5 -6.32 -4.45 -19.03
N ILE A 6 -6.68 -4.88 -17.83
CA ILE A 6 -6.79 -4.00 -16.65
C ILE A 6 -5.68 -4.39 -15.69
N PHE A 7 -4.88 -3.44 -15.25
CA PHE A 7 -3.76 -3.68 -14.35
C PHE A 7 -4.13 -3.33 -12.92
N ASP A 8 -3.75 -4.21 -12.00
CA ASP A 8 -3.59 -3.79 -10.61
C ASP A 8 -2.32 -2.93 -10.49
N MET A 9 -2.25 -2.11 -9.46
CA MET A 9 -1.10 -1.26 -9.19
C MET A 9 -0.11 -1.99 -8.27
N ASP A 10 -0.56 -2.36 -7.08
CA ASP A 10 0.28 -2.94 -6.04
C ASP A 10 0.58 -4.41 -6.35
N GLY A 11 1.86 -4.78 -6.33
CA GLY A 11 2.33 -6.13 -6.65
C GLY A 11 2.30 -6.49 -8.14
N VAL A 12 1.85 -5.58 -9.01
CA VAL A 12 1.83 -5.75 -10.47
C VAL A 12 2.66 -4.67 -11.17
N LEU A 13 2.28 -3.40 -11.02
CA LEU A 13 3.01 -2.27 -11.63
C LEU A 13 4.04 -1.65 -10.69
N ILE A 14 3.86 -1.81 -9.37
CA ILE A 14 4.78 -1.32 -8.35
C ILE A 14 4.87 -2.29 -7.18
N GLU A 15 6.03 -2.35 -6.52
CA GLU A 15 6.20 -3.06 -5.25
C GLU A 15 5.96 -2.08 -4.09
N ALA A 16 4.69 -1.95 -3.67
CA ALA A 16 4.27 -0.96 -2.67
C ALA A 16 4.13 -1.52 -1.25
N LYS A 17 4.36 -2.83 -1.03
CA LYS A 17 4.14 -3.46 0.27
C LYS A 17 4.94 -2.77 1.38
N GLU A 18 6.23 -2.55 1.14
CA GLU A 18 7.10 -1.86 2.10
C GLU A 18 6.66 -0.40 2.30
N TRP A 19 6.12 0.27 1.28
CA TRP A 19 5.61 1.64 1.41
C TRP A 19 4.41 1.73 2.35
N HIS A 20 3.50 0.74 2.28
CA HIS A 20 2.37 0.66 3.20
C HIS A 20 2.80 0.36 4.63
N TYR A 21 3.81 -0.49 4.81
CA TYR A 21 4.42 -0.79 6.11
C TYR A 21 5.07 0.45 6.73
N ASP A 22 5.93 1.12 5.98
CA ASP A 22 6.65 2.32 6.43
C ASP A 22 5.69 3.45 6.77
N ALA A 23 4.68 3.70 5.91
CA ALA A 23 3.67 4.73 6.15
C ALA A 23 2.85 4.46 7.41
N LEU A 24 2.44 3.20 7.63
CA LEU A 24 1.67 2.82 8.82
C LEU A 24 2.51 2.98 10.10
N ASN A 25 3.76 2.50 10.10
CA ASN A 25 4.64 2.64 11.27
C ASN A 25 5.00 4.10 11.55
N LYS A 26 5.23 4.91 10.50
CA LYS A 26 5.43 6.35 10.67
C LYS A 26 4.22 7.00 11.37
N ALA A 27 2.98 6.63 11.00
CA ALA A 27 1.77 7.13 11.66
C ALA A 27 1.58 6.61 13.10
N LEU A 28 1.82 5.30 13.33
CA LEU A 28 1.71 4.69 14.66
C LEU A 28 2.73 5.24 15.65
N SER A 29 3.96 5.51 15.18
CA SER A 29 5.07 5.96 16.03
C SER A 29 4.82 7.32 16.70
N LEU A 30 3.92 8.15 16.14
CA LEU A 30 3.47 9.40 16.76
C LEU A 30 2.85 9.17 18.15
N PHE A 31 2.34 7.97 18.41
CA PHE A 31 1.71 7.58 19.67
C PHE A 31 2.49 6.49 20.42
N GLY A 32 3.74 6.21 20.01
CA GLY A 32 4.57 5.17 20.62
C GLY A 32 4.23 3.74 20.20
N TYR A 33 3.43 3.55 19.16
CA TYR A 33 3.10 2.23 18.61
C TYR A 33 3.96 1.92 17.38
N ASN A 34 4.31 0.66 17.17
CA ASN A 34 4.91 0.16 15.93
C ASN A 34 4.56 -1.32 15.75
N ILE A 35 4.45 -1.78 14.51
CA ILE A 35 4.41 -3.20 14.15
C ILE A 35 5.77 -3.61 13.59
N SER A 36 6.24 -4.80 13.98
CA SER A 36 7.47 -5.34 13.41
C SER A 36 7.25 -5.80 11.97
N ARG A 37 8.32 -5.90 11.19
CA ARG A 37 8.27 -6.45 9.83
C ARG A 37 7.78 -7.90 9.82
N HIS A 38 8.10 -8.67 10.85
CA HIS A 38 7.61 -10.05 10.99
C HIS A 38 6.08 -10.06 11.07
N GLU A 39 5.50 -9.27 11.98
CA GLU A 39 4.05 -9.16 12.13
C GLU A 39 3.38 -8.61 10.88
N HIS A 40 4.03 -7.65 10.22
CA HIS A 40 3.54 -7.12 8.95
C HIS A 40 3.32 -8.22 7.92
N LEU A 41 4.28 -9.14 7.80
CA LEU A 41 4.26 -10.22 6.81
C LEU A 41 3.34 -11.39 7.21
N THR A 42 3.21 -11.70 8.50
CA THR A 42 2.50 -12.90 8.95
C THR A 42 1.05 -12.66 9.39
N ALA A 43 0.76 -11.47 9.92
CA ALA A 43 -0.55 -11.17 10.52
C ALA A 43 -1.28 -10.03 9.79
N TYR A 44 -0.54 -9.03 9.31
CA TYR A 44 -1.14 -7.80 8.77
C TYR A 44 -1.10 -7.68 7.25
N ASP A 45 -0.47 -8.61 6.55
CA ASP A 45 -0.28 -8.53 5.11
C ASP A 45 -1.63 -8.64 4.38
N GLY A 46 -1.81 -7.82 3.34
CA GLY A 46 -3.07 -7.75 2.59
C GLY A 46 -4.30 -7.21 3.34
N LEU A 47 -4.24 -7.00 4.67
CA LEU A 47 -5.35 -6.41 5.41
C LEU A 47 -5.49 -4.90 5.14
N PRO A 48 -6.71 -4.34 5.15
CA PRO A 48 -6.90 -2.89 5.10
C PRO A 48 -6.48 -2.25 6.43
N THR A 49 -6.06 -0.99 6.39
CA THR A 49 -5.57 -0.25 7.57
C THR A 49 -6.54 -0.29 8.74
N SER A 50 -7.84 -0.14 8.51
CA SER A 50 -8.86 -0.22 9.56
C SER A 50 -8.81 -1.53 10.35
N ARG A 51 -8.68 -2.67 9.67
CA ARG A 51 -8.59 -3.99 10.32
C ARG A 51 -7.30 -4.17 11.10
N LYS A 52 -6.18 -3.61 10.62
CA LYS A 52 -4.92 -3.62 11.37
C LYS A 52 -5.05 -2.83 12.68
N LEU A 53 -5.72 -1.67 12.62
CA LEU A 53 -5.96 -0.83 13.79
C LEU A 53 -6.93 -1.48 14.78
N ASP A 54 -7.97 -2.17 14.29
CA ASP A 54 -8.85 -3.00 15.13
C ASP A 54 -8.06 -4.05 15.91
N MET A 55 -7.17 -4.79 15.23
CA MET A 55 -6.33 -5.81 15.86
C MET A 55 -5.38 -5.20 16.89
N LEU A 56 -4.75 -4.06 16.58
CA LEU A 56 -3.89 -3.34 17.53
C LEU A 56 -4.65 -2.83 18.76
N SER A 57 -5.92 -2.45 18.62
CA SER A 57 -6.77 -2.09 19.76
C SER A 57 -7.04 -3.27 20.67
N VAL A 58 -7.27 -4.45 20.10
CA VAL A 58 -7.54 -5.68 20.86
C VAL A 58 -6.27 -6.22 21.53
N GLU A 59 -5.15 -6.22 20.81
CA GLU A 59 -3.92 -6.90 21.24
C GLU A 59 -3.00 -6.01 22.09
N ARG A 60 -3.08 -4.69 21.90
CA ARG A 60 -2.09 -3.73 22.44
C ARG A 60 -2.73 -2.46 22.99
N ASP A 61 -4.04 -2.49 23.24
CA ASP A 61 -4.80 -1.38 23.81
C ASP A 61 -4.64 -0.06 23.04
N LEU A 62 -4.44 -0.10 21.72
CA LEU A 62 -4.45 1.11 20.88
C LEU A 62 -5.82 1.80 21.03
N PRO A 63 -5.90 3.08 21.45
CA PRO A 63 -7.19 3.74 21.59
C PRO A 63 -7.93 3.87 20.25
N VAL A 64 -9.16 3.38 20.18
CA VAL A 64 -10.01 3.44 18.96
C VAL A 64 -10.21 4.88 18.46
N ALA A 65 -10.22 5.86 19.38
CA ALA A 65 -10.30 7.27 19.05
C ALA A 65 -9.15 7.76 18.15
N LEU A 66 -8.00 7.08 18.15
CA LEU A 66 -6.86 7.42 17.29
C LEU A 66 -6.96 6.84 15.88
N HIS A 67 -7.87 5.89 15.63
CA HIS A 67 -7.89 5.16 14.36
C HIS A 67 -8.06 6.06 13.14
N ALA A 68 -9.00 6.99 13.20
CA ALA A 68 -9.27 7.92 12.11
C ALA A 68 -8.03 8.77 11.79
N PHE A 69 -7.38 9.30 12.83
CA PHE A 69 -6.17 10.10 12.69
C PHE A 69 -4.99 9.28 12.14
N ILE A 70 -4.74 8.09 12.69
CA ILE A 70 -3.65 7.22 12.20
C ILE A 70 -3.88 6.84 10.74
N ASN A 71 -5.12 6.55 10.36
CA ASN A 71 -5.46 6.25 8.98
C ASN A 71 -5.21 7.46 8.06
N GLU A 72 -5.63 8.67 8.46
CA GLU A 72 -5.36 9.90 7.71
C GLU A 72 -3.86 10.13 7.52
N MET A 73 -3.08 10.07 8.60
CA MET A 73 -1.62 10.23 8.54
C MET A 73 -0.97 9.16 7.67
N LYS A 74 -1.41 7.89 7.77
CA LYS A 74 -0.93 6.80 6.91
C LYS A 74 -1.17 7.13 5.44
N GLN A 75 -2.35 7.64 5.06
CA GLN A 75 -2.62 7.99 3.67
C GLN A 75 -1.71 9.12 3.17
N GLN A 76 -1.51 10.16 3.99
CA GLN A 76 -0.59 11.27 3.66
C GLN A 76 0.84 10.75 3.45
N TYR A 77 1.34 9.92 4.37
CA TYR A 77 2.68 9.34 4.25
C TYR A 77 2.82 8.37 3.09
N THR A 78 1.79 7.57 2.77
CA THR A 78 1.79 6.74 1.56
C THR A 78 1.92 7.61 0.32
N MET A 79 1.18 8.72 0.24
CA MET A 79 1.29 9.64 -0.90
C MET A 79 2.67 10.29 -1.00
N GLU A 80 3.26 10.73 0.12
CA GLU A 80 4.63 11.25 0.15
C GLU A 80 5.64 10.22 -0.41
N ILE A 81 5.53 8.96 0.03
CA ILE A 81 6.40 7.88 -0.43
C ILE A 81 6.19 7.62 -1.92
N VAL A 82 4.94 7.55 -2.38
CA VAL A 82 4.60 7.36 -3.80
C VAL A 82 5.22 8.47 -4.65
N TYR A 83 5.06 9.75 -4.27
CA TYR A 83 5.66 10.85 -5.02
C TYR A 83 7.19 10.79 -5.07
N ALA A 84 7.83 10.33 -4.00
CA ALA A 84 9.28 10.23 -3.94
C ALA A 84 9.85 9.02 -4.70
N GLN A 85 9.14 7.88 -4.67
CA GLN A 85 9.69 6.57 -5.06
C GLN A 85 9.04 5.96 -6.31
N CYS A 86 7.79 6.32 -6.64
CA CYS A 86 7.08 5.74 -7.77
C CYS A 86 7.64 6.28 -9.09
N LYS A 87 8.56 5.51 -9.69
CA LYS A 87 9.20 5.84 -10.96
C LYS A 87 8.82 4.81 -12.03
N PRO A 88 8.59 5.24 -13.29
CA PRO A 88 8.38 4.31 -14.38
C PRO A 88 9.57 3.36 -14.54
N THR A 89 9.29 2.07 -14.71
CA THR A 89 10.31 1.08 -15.07
C THR A 89 10.21 0.77 -16.55
N PHE A 90 11.35 0.49 -17.19
CA PHE A 90 11.39 0.17 -18.61
C PHE A 90 10.50 -1.04 -18.94
N VAL A 91 10.51 -2.07 -18.10
CA VAL A 91 9.74 -3.30 -18.32
C VAL A 91 8.25 -3.01 -18.37
N HIS A 92 7.72 -2.21 -17.44
CA HIS A 92 6.30 -1.85 -17.44
C HIS A 92 5.95 -0.96 -18.63
N GLN A 93 6.80 0.02 -18.96
CA GLN A 93 6.61 0.86 -20.14
C GLN A 93 6.60 0.05 -21.44
N TYR A 94 7.51 -0.91 -21.57
CA TYR A 94 7.61 -1.80 -22.73
C TYR A 94 6.37 -2.70 -22.85
N ALA A 95 5.92 -3.30 -21.74
CA ALA A 95 4.72 -4.14 -21.71
C ALA A 95 3.47 -3.35 -22.12
N LEU A 96 3.26 -2.16 -21.54
CA LEU A 96 2.14 -1.28 -21.86
C LEU A 96 2.18 -0.83 -23.33
N SER A 97 3.35 -0.45 -23.84
CA SER A 97 3.52 -0.07 -25.25
C SER A 97 3.21 -1.24 -26.20
N SER A 98 3.66 -2.44 -25.86
CA SER A 98 3.44 -3.65 -26.66
C SER A 98 1.96 -4.02 -26.73
N LEU A 99 1.26 -4.03 -25.59
CA LEU A 99 -0.17 -4.34 -25.53
C LEU A 99 -1.02 -3.29 -26.26
N LYS A 100 -0.63 -2.01 -26.16
CA LYS A 100 -1.28 -0.94 -26.94
C LYS A 100 -1.08 -1.13 -28.44
N THR A 101 0.13 -1.53 -28.87
CA THR A 101 0.44 -1.81 -30.28
C THR A 101 -0.36 -3.00 -30.82
N MET A 102 -0.65 -3.98 -29.98
CA MET A 102 -1.53 -5.12 -30.29
C MET A 102 -3.03 -4.74 -30.36
N GLY A 103 -3.40 -3.48 -30.11
CA GLY A 103 -4.78 -3.00 -30.22
C GLY A 103 -5.64 -3.21 -28.96
N TYR A 104 -5.03 -3.57 -27.82
CA TYR A 104 -5.77 -3.70 -26.56
C TYR A 104 -6.05 -2.33 -25.92
N LYS A 105 -7.25 -2.19 -25.34
CA LYS A 105 -7.56 -1.08 -24.42
C LYS A 105 -6.91 -1.38 -23.06
N LEU A 106 -6.24 -0.39 -22.48
CA LEU A 106 -5.57 -0.51 -21.19
C LEU A 106 -6.29 0.36 -20.15
N ALA A 107 -6.41 -0.13 -18.92
CA ALA A 107 -6.94 0.60 -17.77
C ALA A 107 -6.14 0.25 -16.51
#